data_AF-A0A0C2R8Y9-F1
#
_entry.id   AF-A0A0C2R8Y9-F1
#
_cell.length_a   1.000
_cell.length_b   1.000
_cell.length_c   1.000
_cell.angle_alpha   90.00
_cell.angle_beta   90.00
_cell.angle_gamma   90.00
#
_symmetry.space_group_name_H-M   'P 1'
#
loop_
_entity.id
_entity.type
_entity.pdbx_description
1 polymer ?
#
loop_
_entity_poly.entity_id
_entity_poly.type
_entity_poly.pdbx_seq_one_letter_code
_entity_poly.pdbx_strand_id
1 'polypeptide(L)'
;MFNQTSLSLREARAIGAYIRFMRKKKHLTQEQVCEGICSVTYLSKIETGKVIPNPEIIDHLYERLGVTTNSDLKLDFDHLKITLYECRQAFDNVNYPKAEELYQELNKFEDYFQQEPEFFHQFRLLTFYHRLVTYKMDEAALIFEELSNIVDQFNQEKQLQFYNYAGIYYGIKQDYSKSLEMLLKAEDSMEYLQKKNPHLMLHLALTYSHLKNSVMAIFYANQALTIFDSELLYLKSIDCKMIIGISYTRSGNYHAAEKVFKNIYKLGDSLGLNTIRALALHNLAFNYGFLNNKPLAKEAYLNSLSFREENDPKIADTTLYLIDILIEEGNYEDAKTQLNKLQQYTWLTKKSKIEMQLAWYKLNHKAFPDDLDDEMNYINYLQEIVIPHYQSMEEKEFLKKKYKELGEYFYRNRKYKLSSQYLLKLTET
;
A
#
# COMPACT_ATOMS: atom_id res chain seq x y z
N MET A 1 22.78 35.70 40.68
CA MET A 1 22.67 34.26 40.99
C MET A 1 21.93 33.61 39.84
N PHE A 2 22.66 32.97 38.93
CA PHE A 2 22.06 32.22 37.82
C PHE A 2 21.45 30.95 38.40
N ASN A 3 20.15 30.76 38.22
CA ASN A 3 19.49 29.48 38.50
C ASN A 3 20.07 28.44 37.52
N GLN A 4 20.93 27.55 38.02
CA GLN A 4 21.26 26.31 37.33
C GLN A 4 20.01 25.43 37.34
N THR A 5 19.22 25.48 36.27
CA THR A 5 18.20 24.47 36.00
C THR A 5 18.93 23.13 35.82
N SER A 6 18.80 22.24 36.80
CA SER A 6 19.38 20.90 36.73
C SER A 6 18.79 20.15 35.53
N LEU A 7 19.65 19.69 34.63
CA LEU A 7 19.25 18.82 33.52
C LEU A 7 18.55 17.57 34.05
N SER A 8 17.35 17.31 33.54
CA SER A 8 16.66 16.06 33.80
C SER A 8 17.40 14.90 33.12
N LEU A 9 17.25 13.70 33.68
CA LEU A 9 17.83 12.48 33.11
C LEU A 9 17.32 12.21 31.68
N ARG A 10 16.14 12.73 31.37
CA ARG A 10 15.48 12.74 30.06
C ARG A 10 16.23 13.61 29.04
N GLU A 11 16.52 14.86 29.40
CA GLU A 11 17.26 15.79 28.55
C GLU A 11 18.69 15.27 28.28
N ALA A 12 19.32 14.64 29.28
CA ALA A 12 20.64 14.04 29.10
C ALA A 12 20.69 12.92 28.05
N ARG A 13 19.64 12.10 27.93
CA ARG A 13 19.54 11.06 26.89
C ARG A 13 19.41 11.64 25.48
N ALA A 14 18.61 12.70 25.33
CA ALA A 14 18.41 13.40 24.06
C ALA A 14 19.75 13.96 23.54
N ILE A 15 20.46 14.65 24.43
CA ILE A 15 21.77 15.24 24.18
C ILE A 15 22.78 14.18 23.75
N GLY A 16 22.84 13.07 24.49
CA GLY A 16 23.71 11.95 24.16
C GLY A 16 23.51 11.43 22.75
N ALA A 17 22.25 11.13 22.39
CA ALA A 17 21.92 10.63 21.06
C ALA A 17 22.27 11.64 19.95
N TYR A 18 22.02 12.93 20.18
CA TYR A 18 22.33 13.99 19.22
C TYR A 18 23.85 14.16 19.00
N ILE A 19 24.65 14.14 20.07
CA ILE A 19 26.12 14.18 20.00
C ILE A 19 26.64 13.01 19.15
N ARG A 20 26.14 11.80 19.41
CA ARG A 20 26.50 10.59 18.64
C ARG A 20 26.14 10.73 17.17
N PHE A 21 24.97 11.29 16.87
CA PHE A 21 24.51 11.52 15.50
C PHE A 21 25.41 12.52 14.77
N MET A 22 25.61 13.71 15.34
CA MET A 22 26.42 14.76 14.71
C MET A 22 27.85 14.30 14.48
N ARG A 23 28.41 13.54 15.42
CA ARG A 23 29.70 12.87 15.26
C ARG A 23 29.72 11.92 14.06
N LYS A 24 28.74 11.01 13.95
CA LYS A 24 28.65 10.08 12.82
C LYS A 24 28.43 10.79 11.49
N LYS A 25 27.60 11.84 11.45
CA LYS A 25 27.36 12.68 10.25
C LYS A 25 28.63 13.33 9.75
N LYS A 26 29.53 13.73 10.65
CA LYS A 26 30.85 14.30 10.33
C LYS A 26 31.96 13.24 10.19
N HIS A 27 31.62 11.95 10.24
CA HIS A 27 32.56 10.84 10.20
C HIS A 27 33.69 10.92 11.24
N LEU A 28 33.40 11.45 12.43
CA LEU A 28 34.36 11.60 13.52
C LEU A 28 34.32 10.39 14.49
N THR A 29 35.46 10.01 15.04
CA THR A 29 35.54 9.00 16.12
C THR A 29 35.20 9.61 17.48
N GLN A 30 34.90 8.77 18.48
CA GLN A 30 34.67 9.28 19.83
C GLN A 30 35.95 9.95 20.38
N GLU A 31 37.14 9.42 20.07
CA GLU A 31 38.41 10.06 20.43
C GLU A 31 38.50 11.49 19.87
N GLN A 32 38.21 11.67 18.58
CA GLN A 32 38.31 12.97 17.91
C GLN A 32 37.33 14.01 18.48
N VAL A 33 36.14 13.57 18.89
CA VAL A 33 35.13 14.47 19.46
C VAL A 33 35.41 14.78 20.92
N CYS A 34 35.86 13.82 21.73
CA CYS A 34 36.10 14.05 23.16
C CYS A 34 37.47 14.66 23.47
N GLU A 35 38.41 14.71 22.51
CA GLU A 35 39.77 15.21 22.71
C GLU A 35 39.79 16.63 23.31
N GLY A 36 40.44 16.75 24.47
CA GLY A 36 40.53 18.01 25.23
C GLY A 36 39.26 18.40 25.98
N ILE A 37 38.20 17.59 25.93
CA ILE A 37 36.90 17.88 26.56
C ILE A 37 36.59 16.85 27.65
N CYS A 38 36.63 15.55 27.32
CA CYS A 38 36.38 14.48 28.28
C CYS A 38 37.03 13.15 27.85
N SER A 39 36.93 12.12 28.69
CA SER A 39 37.42 10.78 28.30
C SER A 39 36.50 10.11 27.28
N VAL A 40 37.06 9.28 26.41
CA VAL A 40 36.31 8.48 25.42
C VAL A 40 35.21 7.66 26.09
N THR A 41 35.54 7.04 27.24
CA THR A 41 34.60 6.27 28.04
C THR A 41 33.46 7.13 28.60
N TYR A 42 33.73 8.38 28.95
CA TYR A 42 32.72 9.33 29.41
C TYR A 42 31.83 9.79 28.26
N LEU A 43 32.41 10.16 27.11
CA LEU A 43 31.63 10.47 25.90
C LEU A 43 30.75 9.30 25.48
N SER A 44 31.24 8.06 25.54
CA SER A 44 30.44 6.87 25.25
C SER A 44 29.25 6.71 26.23
N LYS A 45 29.44 7.01 27.52
CA LYS A 45 28.36 7.03 28.51
C LYS A 45 27.37 8.16 28.27
N ILE A 46 27.83 9.33 27.82
CA ILE A 46 26.97 10.44 27.41
C ILE A 46 26.15 10.02 26.18
N GLU A 47 26.81 9.56 25.12
CA GLU A 47 26.19 9.13 23.85
C GLU A 47 25.17 8.00 24.01
N THR A 48 25.29 7.20 25.07
CA THR A 48 24.37 6.11 25.42
C THR A 48 23.37 6.49 26.51
N GLY A 49 23.36 7.75 26.97
CA GLY A 49 22.38 8.25 27.94
C GLY A 49 22.54 7.68 29.36
N LYS A 50 23.72 7.13 29.68
CA LYS A 50 24.03 6.49 30.98
C LYS A 50 24.54 7.46 32.04
N VAL A 51 24.86 8.69 31.66
CA VAL A 51 25.31 9.73 32.57
C VAL A 51 24.68 11.06 32.19
N ILE A 52 24.40 11.90 33.18
CA ILE A 52 24.01 13.29 32.95
C ILE A 52 25.30 14.10 32.77
N PRO A 53 25.62 14.58 31.55
CA PRO A 53 26.79 15.43 31.34
C PRO A 53 26.61 16.78 32.04
N ASN A 54 27.73 17.34 32.51
CA ASN A 54 27.78 18.74 32.94
C ASN A 54 27.48 19.64 31.73
N PRO A 55 26.62 20.67 31.83
CA PRO A 55 26.38 21.66 30.79
C PRO A 55 27.63 22.13 30.04
N GLU A 56 28.74 22.43 30.74
CA GLU A 56 29.99 22.87 30.10
C GLU A 56 30.58 21.82 29.14
N ILE A 57 30.47 20.53 29.48
CA ILE A 57 30.91 19.43 28.61
C ILE A 57 30.04 19.40 27.36
N ILE A 58 28.73 19.63 27.49
CA ILE A 58 27.79 19.64 26.37
C ILE A 58 28.16 20.76 25.40
N ASP A 59 28.35 21.98 25.92
CA ASP A 59 28.68 23.16 25.12
C ASP A 59 29.96 22.96 24.31
N HIS A 60 31.01 22.42 24.94
CA HIS A 60 32.27 22.12 24.24
C HIS A 60 32.12 21.02 23.18
N LEU A 61 31.33 19.97 23.45
CA LEU A 61 31.06 18.93 22.46
C LEU A 61 30.25 19.49 21.29
N TYR A 62 29.28 20.36 21.55
CA TYR A 62 28.49 21.05 20.54
C TYR A 62 29.33 21.99 19.69
N GLU A 63 30.18 22.81 20.30
CA GLU A 63 31.13 23.67 19.60
C GLU A 63 32.05 22.85 18.67
N ARG A 64 32.64 21.76 19.17
CA ARG A 64 33.47 20.84 18.37
C ARG A 64 32.69 20.23 17.20
N LEU A 65 31.43 19.92 17.43
CA LEU A 65 30.52 19.39 16.42
C LEU A 65 29.93 20.48 15.53
N GLY A 66 30.33 21.75 15.69
CA GLY A 66 29.86 22.89 14.90
C GLY A 66 28.36 23.16 15.07
N VAL A 67 27.82 22.86 16.24
CA VAL A 67 26.46 23.16 16.67
C VAL A 67 26.50 24.54 17.32
N THR A 68 25.79 25.52 16.76
CA THR A 68 25.66 26.85 17.37
C THR A 68 24.81 26.74 18.63
N THR A 69 25.45 26.88 19.79
CA THR A 69 24.81 26.93 21.12
C THR A 69 24.10 28.27 21.31
N ASN A 70 22.86 28.35 20.84
CA ASN A 70 21.87 29.17 21.51
C ASN A 70 21.10 28.26 22.49
N SER A 71 20.23 28.84 23.31
CA SER A 71 19.41 28.27 24.39
C SER A 71 18.48 27.08 24.04
N ASP A 72 18.93 26.13 23.21
CA ASP A 72 18.11 25.33 22.31
C ASP A 72 17.88 23.87 22.76
N LEU A 73 18.29 23.48 23.97
CA LEU A 73 18.01 22.13 24.48
C LEU A 73 16.53 21.89 24.80
N LYS A 74 15.77 22.95 25.11
CA LYS A 74 14.30 22.91 25.08
C LYS A 74 13.75 22.95 23.65
N LEU A 75 14.49 23.55 22.71
CA LEU A 75 14.13 23.55 21.30
C LEU A 75 14.16 22.14 20.71
N ASP A 76 15.08 21.24 21.09
CA ASP A 76 15.15 19.90 20.47
C ASP A 76 13.97 18.98 20.82
N PHE A 77 13.44 19.01 22.04
CA PHE A 77 12.28 18.18 22.39
C PHE A 77 11.01 18.65 21.68
N ASP A 78 10.74 19.95 21.75
CA ASP A 78 9.59 20.56 21.08
C ASP A 78 9.75 20.49 19.56
N HIS A 79 10.96 20.66 19.02
CA HIS A 79 11.28 20.44 17.62
C HIS A 79 11.00 19.00 17.20
N LEU A 80 11.49 17.98 17.90
CA LEU A 80 11.19 16.58 17.56
C LEU A 80 9.67 16.29 17.58
N LYS A 81 8.94 16.90 18.51
CA LYS A 81 7.47 16.79 18.59
C LYS A 81 6.78 17.48 17.41
N ILE A 82 7.25 18.66 17.03
CA ILE A 82 6.78 19.40 15.85
C ILE A 82 7.12 18.62 14.58
N THR A 83 8.36 18.14 14.41
CA THR A 83 8.82 17.35 13.26
C THR A 83 8.04 16.04 13.13
N LEU A 84 7.73 15.34 14.24
CA LEU A 84 6.84 14.17 14.24
C LEU A 84 5.44 14.52 13.72
N TYR A 85 4.89 15.64 14.19
CA TYR A 85 3.59 16.14 13.75
C TYR A 85 3.60 16.54 12.27
N GLU A 86 4.61 17.30 11.83
CA GLU A 86 4.78 17.74 10.45
C GLU A 86 5.01 16.58 9.49
N CYS A 87 5.78 15.56 9.90
CA CYS A 87 6.00 14.36 9.09
C CYS A 87 4.68 13.61 8.87
N ARG A 88 3.86 13.47 9.92
CA ARG A 88 2.52 12.88 9.81
C ARG A 88 1.61 13.72 8.90
N GLN A 89 1.58 15.04 9.09
CA GLN A 89 0.81 15.94 8.23
C GLN A 89 1.27 15.88 6.77
N ALA A 90 2.57 15.73 6.51
CA ALA A 90 3.09 15.57 5.16
C ALA A 90 2.59 14.26 4.52
N PHE A 91 2.52 13.17 5.29
CA PHE A 91 1.91 11.93 4.85
C PHE A 91 0.41 12.05 4.56
N ASP A 92 -0.35 12.65 5.46
CA ASP A 92 -1.81 12.85 5.30
C ASP A 92 -2.10 13.72 4.06
N ASN A 93 -1.31 14.78 3.86
CA ASN A 93 -1.41 15.66 2.68
C ASN A 93 -0.76 15.07 1.41
N VAL A 94 -0.34 13.80 1.42
CA VAL A 94 0.24 13.11 0.25
C VAL A 94 1.52 13.77 -0.28
N ASN A 95 2.20 14.57 0.56
CA ASN A 95 3.49 15.17 0.24
C ASN A 95 4.61 14.20 0.65
N TYR A 96 4.71 13.09 -0.08
CA TYR A 96 5.69 12.04 0.20
C TYR A 96 7.15 12.52 0.18
N PRO A 97 7.59 13.43 -0.72
CA PRO A 97 8.95 13.95 -0.68
C PRO A 97 9.28 14.65 0.65
N LYS A 98 8.40 15.55 1.12
CA LYS A 98 8.58 16.21 2.42
C LYS A 98 8.47 15.22 3.58
N ALA A 99 7.54 14.27 3.51
CA ALA A 99 7.37 13.25 4.54
C ALA A 99 8.63 12.39 4.68
N GLU A 100 9.25 11.99 3.56
CA GLU A 100 10.49 11.22 3.55
C GLU A 100 11.67 12.03 4.11
N GLU A 101 11.81 13.31 3.75
CA GLU A 101 12.84 14.20 4.31
C GLU A 101 12.74 14.28 5.84
N LEU A 102 11.55 14.58 6.36
CA LEU A 102 11.29 14.68 7.80
C LEU A 102 11.45 13.32 8.49
N TYR A 103 11.01 12.23 7.85
CA TYR A 103 11.20 10.89 8.39
C TYR A 103 12.69 10.54 8.52
N GLN A 104 13.52 10.86 7.51
CA GLN A 104 14.96 10.66 7.57
C GLN A 104 15.63 11.53 8.64
N GLU A 105 15.10 12.72 8.91
CA GLU A 105 15.51 13.52 10.06
C GLU A 105 15.21 12.81 11.38
N LEU A 106 13.97 12.38 11.58
CA LEU A 106 13.53 11.70 12.80
C LEU A 106 14.25 10.36 13.01
N ASN A 107 14.49 9.60 11.94
CA ASN A 107 15.14 8.28 12.03
C ASN A 107 16.59 8.36 12.56
N LYS A 108 17.22 9.54 12.55
CA LYS A 108 18.54 9.76 13.18
C LYS A 108 18.48 9.67 14.70
N PHE A 109 17.30 9.85 15.28
CA PHE A 109 17.03 9.84 16.71
C PHE A 109 16.31 8.55 17.16
N GLU A 110 16.32 7.48 16.35
CA GLU A 110 15.65 6.21 16.68
C GLU A 110 16.09 5.64 18.05
N ASP A 111 17.39 5.63 18.33
CA ASP A 111 17.94 5.17 19.62
C ASP A 111 17.41 5.98 20.82
N TYR A 112 17.12 7.28 20.61
CA TYR A 112 16.53 8.15 21.61
C TYR A 112 15.05 7.83 21.81
N PHE A 113 14.29 7.71 20.71
CA PHE A 113 12.85 7.38 20.77
C PHE A 113 12.58 6.03 21.43
N GLN A 114 13.47 5.04 21.28
CA GLN A 114 13.35 3.76 21.99
C GLN A 114 13.45 3.88 23.52
N GLN A 115 14.13 4.90 24.01
CA GLN A 115 14.37 5.10 25.45
C GLN A 115 13.40 6.09 26.10
N GLU A 116 12.57 6.75 25.28
CA GLU A 116 11.69 7.85 25.67
C GLU A 116 10.21 7.50 25.48
N PRO A 117 9.48 7.17 26.57
CA PRO A 117 8.11 6.69 26.50
C PRO A 117 7.12 7.62 25.78
N GLU A 118 7.32 8.95 25.85
CA GLU A 118 6.41 9.93 25.22
C GLU A 118 6.45 9.85 23.69
N PHE A 119 7.63 9.61 23.11
CA PHE A 119 7.81 9.56 21.66
C PHE A 119 7.74 8.16 21.09
N PHE A 120 8.13 7.15 21.87
CA PHE A 120 8.25 5.77 21.43
C PHE A 120 7.07 5.33 20.56
N HIS A 121 5.85 5.36 21.10
CA HIS A 121 4.67 4.89 20.37
C HIS A 121 4.38 5.71 19.10
N GLN A 122 4.55 7.04 19.16
CA GLN A 122 4.27 7.90 17.99
C GLN A 122 5.28 7.68 16.87
N PHE A 123 6.56 7.57 17.20
CA PHE A 123 7.61 7.30 16.23
C PHE A 123 7.46 5.88 15.66
N ARG A 124 7.19 4.86 16.49
CA ARG A 124 6.98 3.49 15.98
C ARG A 124 5.77 3.38 15.04
N LEU A 125 4.65 4.06 15.35
CA LEU A 125 3.50 4.14 14.43
C LEU A 125 3.85 4.84 13.11
N LEU A 126 4.64 5.92 13.17
CA LEU A 126 5.12 6.63 11.98
C LEU A 126 6.04 5.74 11.13
N THR A 127 6.98 5.03 11.78
CA THR A 127 7.85 4.05 11.11
C THR A 127 7.03 2.92 10.49
N PHE A 128 6.00 2.43 11.18
CA PHE A 128 5.12 1.40 10.61
C PHE A 128 4.47 1.89 9.32
N TYR A 129 3.83 3.06 9.34
CA TYR A 129 3.22 3.65 8.16
C TYR A 129 4.24 3.91 7.04
N HIS A 130 5.43 4.43 7.37
CA HIS A 130 6.53 4.61 6.43
C HIS A 130 6.91 3.32 5.71
N ARG A 131 7.03 2.20 6.43
CA ARG A 131 7.34 0.89 5.84
C ARG A 131 6.24 0.37 4.93
N LEU A 132 4.97 0.65 5.26
CA LEU A 132 3.84 0.31 4.39
C LEU A 132 3.89 1.09 3.06
N VAL A 133 4.09 2.41 3.11
CA VAL A 133 4.10 3.24 1.88
C VAL A 133 5.35 3.02 1.02
N THR A 134 6.45 2.57 1.63
CA THR A 134 7.69 2.19 0.91
C THR A 134 7.73 0.69 0.53
N TYR A 135 6.65 -0.05 0.76
CA TYR A 135 6.51 -1.48 0.44
C TYR A 135 7.59 -2.40 1.06
N LYS A 136 8.16 -2.00 2.19
CA LYS A 136 9.14 -2.78 2.95
C LYS A 136 8.45 -3.74 3.92
N MET A 137 7.78 -4.76 3.36
CA MET A 137 6.84 -5.60 4.10
C MET A 137 7.47 -6.47 5.20
N ASP A 138 8.73 -6.88 5.04
CA ASP A 138 9.45 -7.65 6.07
C ASP A 138 9.72 -6.80 7.30
N GLU A 139 10.19 -5.56 7.11
CA GLU A 139 10.36 -4.60 8.20
C GLU A 139 9.01 -4.23 8.82
N ALA A 140 7.97 -4.00 8.01
CA ALA A 140 6.63 -3.68 8.49
C ALA A 140 6.05 -4.80 9.37
N ALA A 141 6.33 -6.08 9.06
CA ALA A 141 5.85 -7.22 9.83
C ALA A 141 6.42 -7.24 11.25
N LEU A 142 7.73 -6.96 11.42
CA LEU A 142 8.37 -6.87 12.73
C LEU A 142 7.74 -5.77 13.59
N ILE A 143 7.50 -4.60 13.01
CA ILE A 143 6.89 -3.47 13.71
C ILE A 143 5.42 -3.77 14.04
N PHE A 144 4.70 -4.43 13.14
CA PHE A 144 3.32 -4.84 13.39
C PHE A 144 3.21 -5.79 14.59
N GLU A 145 4.09 -6.79 14.71
CA GLU A 145 4.12 -7.70 15.87
C GLU A 145 4.43 -6.95 17.17
N GLU A 146 5.41 -6.04 17.15
CA GLU A 146 5.75 -5.19 18.29
C GLU A 146 4.56 -4.35 18.74
N LEU A 147 3.93 -3.62 17.82
CA LEU A 147 2.78 -2.74 18.11
C LEU A 147 1.55 -3.51 18.55
N SER A 148 1.31 -4.71 17.99
CA SER A 148 0.18 -5.57 18.36
C SER A 148 0.23 -6.00 19.83
N ASN A 149 1.42 -6.20 20.39
CA ASN A 149 1.59 -6.60 21.79
C ASN A 149 1.33 -5.46 22.79
N ILE A 150 1.30 -4.20 22.32
CA ILE A 150 1.18 -3.01 23.18
C ILE A 150 -0.04 -2.14 22.84
N VAL A 151 -0.85 -2.52 21.84
CA VAL A 151 -2.01 -1.73 21.38
C VAL A 151 -3.04 -1.50 22.48
N ASP A 152 -3.18 -2.43 23.43
CA ASP A 152 -4.12 -2.29 24.56
C ASP A 152 -3.70 -1.18 25.53
N GLN A 153 -2.43 -0.74 25.48
CA GLN A 153 -1.91 0.36 26.28
C GLN A 153 -2.05 1.71 25.58
N PHE A 154 -2.46 1.71 24.31
CA PHE A 154 -2.60 2.93 23.53
C PHE A 154 -3.83 3.72 23.95
N ASN A 155 -3.73 5.05 23.87
CA ASN A 155 -4.91 5.88 23.89
C ASN A 155 -5.69 5.71 22.57
N GLN A 156 -6.94 6.14 22.55
CA GLN A 156 -7.84 5.99 21.41
C GLN A 156 -7.28 6.56 20.09
N GLU A 157 -6.54 7.66 20.14
CA GLU A 157 -5.94 8.26 18.94
C GLU A 157 -4.83 7.38 18.34
N LYS A 158 -4.02 6.73 19.17
CA LYS A 158 -3.00 5.77 18.74
C LYS A 158 -3.61 4.44 18.32
N GLN A 159 -4.70 3.99 18.96
CA GLN A 159 -5.45 2.80 18.54
C GLN A 159 -6.05 3.00 17.15
N LEU A 160 -6.68 4.14 16.90
CA LEU A 160 -7.18 4.52 15.56
C LEU A 160 -6.07 4.42 14.51
N GLN A 161 -4.90 5.01 14.79
CA GLN A 161 -3.76 4.97 13.87
C GLN A 161 -3.26 3.54 13.63
N PHE A 162 -3.03 2.78 14.70
CA PHE A 162 -2.57 1.40 14.62
C PHE A 162 -3.51 0.54 13.78
N TYR A 163 -4.80 0.54 14.11
CA TYR A 163 -5.80 -0.29 13.43
C TYR A 163 -5.99 0.13 11.97
N ASN A 164 -5.91 1.44 11.66
CA ASN A 164 -5.92 1.90 10.27
C ASN A 164 -4.71 1.37 9.49
N TYR A 165 -3.50 1.48 10.05
CA TYR A 165 -2.26 0.98 9.43
C TYR A 165 -2.23 -0.55 9.33
N ALA A 166 -2.77 -1.26 10.33
CA ALA A 166 -2.95 -2.71 10.29
C ALA A 166 -3.92 -3.13 9.17
N GLY A 167 -4.98 -2.35 8.95
CA GLY A 167 -5.88 -2.49 7.81
C GLY A 167 -5.14 -2.41 6.47
N ILE A 168 -4.29 -1.37 6.30
CA ILE A 168 -3.44 -1.22 5.11
C ILE A 168 -2.48 -2.41 4.97
N TYR A 169 -1.83 -2.84 6.05
CA TYR A 169 -0.91 -3.97 6.06
C TYR A 169 -1.54 -5.26 5.54
N TYR A 170 -2.73 -5.62 6.04
CA TYR A 170 -3.47 -6.79 5.53
C TYR A 170 -3.98 -6.57 4.10
N GLY A 171 -4.35 -5.33 3.74
CA GLY A 171 -4.74 -4.97 2.38
C GLY A 171 -3.61 -5.18 1.35
N ILE A 172 -2.36 -4.80 1.69
CA ILE A 172 -1.18 -5.07 0.84
C ILE A 172 -0.93 -6.58 0.72
N LYS A 173 -1.16 -7.34 1.81
CA LYS A 173 -1.13 -8.81 1.80
C LYS A 173 -2.31 -9.46 1.09
N GLN A 174 -3.28 -8.66 0.60
CA GLN A 174 -4.51 -9.10 -0.05
C GLN A 174 -5.43 -9.96 0.84
N ASP A 175 -5.26 -9.89 2.16
CA ASP A 175 -6.19 -10.47 3.13
C ASP A 175 -7.25 -9.42 3.48
N TYR A 176 -8.18 -9.22 2.54
CA TYR A 176 -9.19 -8.16 2.66
C TYR A 176 -10.20 -8.41 3.80
N SER A 177 -10.38 -9.67 4.20
CA SER A 177 -11.19 -10.07 5.34
C SER A 177 -10.58 -9.55 6.64
N LYS A 178 -9.29 -9.79 6.91
CA LYS A 178 -8.61 -9.22 8.08
C LYS A 178 -8.39 -7.71 7.96
N SER A 179 -8.15 -7.21 6.75
CA SER A 179 -8.06 -5.77 6.51
C SER A 179 -9.34 -5.08 6.99
N LEU A 180 -10.52 -5.60 6.62
CA LEU A 180 -11.79 -5.06 7.06
C LEU A 180 -11.94 -5.13 8.59
N GLU A 181 -11.60 -6.26 9.21
CA GLU A 181 -11.65 -6.41 10.67
C GLU A 181 -10.85 -5.30 11.39
N MET A 182 -9.62 -5.03 10.94
CA MET A 182 -8.79 -3.98 11.53
C MET A 182 -9.37 -2.59 11.27
N LEU A 183 -9.85 -2.31 10.05
CA LEU A 183 -10.39 -1.00 9.71
C LEU A 183 -11.69 -0.69 10.49
N LEU A 184 -12.51 -1.69 10.81
CA LEU A 184 -13.69 -1.51 11.66
C LEU A 184 -13.30 -1.16 13.11
N LYS A 185 -12.24 -1.77 13.67
CA LYS A 185 -11.70 -1.35 14.98
C LYS A 185 -11.20 0.10 14.97
N ALA A 186 -10.62 0.55 13.85
CA ALA A 186 -10.24 1.94 13.66
C ALA A 186 -11.46 2.87 13.57
N GLU A 187 -12.56 2.40 12.97
CA GLU A 187 -13.83 3.12 12.88
C GLU A 187 -14.48 3.28 14.27
N ASP A 188 -14.50 2.24 15.10
CA ASP A 188 -14.97 2.33 16.50
C ASP A 188 -14.19 3.42 17.27
N SER A 189 -12.87 3.47 17.08
CA SER A 189 -12.00 4.48 17.68
C SER A 189 -12.31 5.89 17.14
N MET A 190 -12.61 6.00 15.84
CA MET A 190 -12.98 7.24 15.16
C MET A 190 -14.30 7.80 15.69
N GLU A 191 -15.32 6.94 15.86
CA GLU A 191 -16.62 7.28 16.42
C GLU A 191 -16.52 7.72 17.88
N TYR A 192 -15.77 6.99 18.71
CA TYR A 192 -15.52 7.36 20.10
C TYR A 192 -14.89 8.75 20.22
N LEU A 193 -13.91 9.06 19.37
CA LEU A 193 -13.25 10.36 19.34
C LEU A 193 -14.12 11.47 18.73
N GLN A 194 -15.25 11.13 18.11
CA GLN A 194 -16.12 12.06 17.36
C GLN A 194 -15.34 12.88 16.31
N LYS A 195 -14.29 12.29 15.73
CA LYS A 195 -13.46 12.90 14.70
C LYS A 195 -13.71 12.19 13.38
N LYS A 196 -13.68 12.92 12.26
CA LYS A 196 -13.69 12.29 10.94
C LYS A 196 -12.26 12.02 10.48
N ASN A 197 -12.03 10.86 9.87
CA ASN A 197 -10.76 10.54 9.22
C ASN A 197 -11.03 10.10 7.77
N PRO A 198 -10.82 10.98 6.77
CA PRO A 198 -11.13 10.66 5.38
C PRO A 198 -10.20 9.57 4.80
N HIS A 199 -8.98 9.42 5.33
CA HIS A 199 -8.08 8.33 4.92
C HIS A 199 -8.59 6.96 5.37
N LEU A 200 -9.08 6.85 6.61
CA LEU A 200 -9.72 5.62 7.10
C LEU A 200 -10.96 5.28 6.25
N MET A 201 -11.81 6.27 5.97
CA MET A 201 -12.97 6.07 5.09
C MET A 201 -12.56 5.59 3.70
N LEU A 202 -11.50 6.15 3.12
CA LEU A 202 -10.97 5.69 1.83
C LEU A 202 -10.45 4.24 1.90
N HIS A 203 -9.76 3.85 2.96
CA HIS A 203 -9.29 2.46 3.14
C HIS A 203 -10.46 1.47 3.32
N LEU A 204 -11.51 1.86 4.06
CA LEU A 204 -12.75 1.08 4.16
C LEU A 204 -13.39 0.94 2.78
N ALA A 205 -13.52 2.03 2.02
CA ALA A 205 -14.09 2.02 0.67
C ALA A 205 -13.33 1.07 -0.28
N LEU A 206 -11.99 1.13 -0.24
CA LEU A 206 -11.13 0.26 -1.04
C LEU A 206 -11.30 -1.21 -0.65
N THR A 207 -11.32 -1.50 0.65
CA THR A 207 -11.47 -2.87 1.18
C THR A 207 -12.83 -3.45 0.83
N TYR A 208 -13.92 -2.71 1.04
CA TYR A 208 -15.26 -3.13 0.62
C TYR A 208 -15.37 -3.31 -0.90
N SER A 209 -14.65 -2.50 -1.69
CA SER A 209 -14.55 -2.68 -3.14
C SER A 209 -13.88 -4.03 -3.47
N HIS A 210 -12.78 -4.38 -2.83
CA HIS A 210 -12.14 -5.69 -3.04
C HIS A 210 -13.04 -6.86 -2.62
N LEU A 211 -13.81 -6.69 -1.54
CA LEU A 211 -14.82 -7.65 -1.07
C LEU A 211 -16.11 -7.65 -1.91
N LYS A 212 -16.16 -6.89 -3.00
CA LYS A 212 -17.30 -6.80 -3.94
C LYS A 212 -18.59 -6.26 -3.27
N ASN A 213 -18.48 -5.62 -2.11
CA ASN A 213 -19.59 -4.92 -1.47
C ASN A 213 -19.68 -3.48 -2.02
N SER A 214 -20.30 -3.35 -3.19
CA SER A 214 -20.41 -2.07 -3.90
C SER A 214 -21.17 -0.99 -3.11
N VAL A 215 -22.14 -1.38 -2.29
CA VAL A 215 -22.93 -0.43 -1.49
C VAL A 215 -22.05 0.26 -0.46
N MET A 216 -21.32 -0.51 0.36
CA MET A 216 -20.43 0.06 1.37
C MET A 216 -19.24 0.78 0.75
N ALA A 217 -18.70 0.26 -0.36
CA ALA A 217 -17.62 0.91 -1.09
C ALA A 217 -18.02 2.33 -1.56
N ILE A 218 -19.21 2.48 -2.14
CA ILE A 218 -19.74 3.78 -2.59
C ILE A 218 -20.02 4.69 -1.38
N PHE A 219 -20.60 4.15 -0.31
CA PHE A 219 -20.92 4.91 0.90
C PHE A 219 -19.67 5.60 1.49
N TYR A 220 -18.63 4.81 1.80
CA TYR A 220 -17.40 5.37 2.38
C TYR A 220 -16.63 6.24 1.39
N ALA A 221 -16.58 5.87 0.10
CA ALA A 221 -15.90 6.68 -0.90
C ALA A 221 -16.52 8.08 -1.04
N ASN A 222 -17.85 8.22 -0.96
CA ASN A 222 -18.52 9.52 -1.02
C ASN A 222 -18.25 10.38 0.24
N GLN A 223 -18.21 9.75 1.42
CA GLN A 223 -17.86 10.46 2.65
C GLN A 223 -16.44 11.01 2.60
N ALA A 224 -15.46 10.17 2.21
CA ALA A 224 -14.07 10.57 2.04
C ALA A 224 -13.94 11.67 0.96
N LEU A 225 -14.60 11.49 -0.18
CA LEU A 225 -14.57 12.44 -1.31
C LEU A 225 -15.02 13.84 -0.90
N THR A 226 -16.08 13.95 -0.10
CA THR A 226 -16.61 15.25 0.34
C THR A 226 -15.56 16.03 1.13
N ILE A 227 -14.80 15.35 1.98
CA ILE A 227 -13.75 15.97 2.80
C ILE A 227 -12.52 16.29 1.93
N PHE A 228 -12.04 15.34 1.13
CA PHE A 228 -10.88 15.56 0.25
C PHE A 228 -11.10 16.67 -0.79
N ASP A 229 -12.31 16.79 -1.35
CA ASP A 229 -12.65 17.91 -2.25
C ASP A 229 -12.63 19.25 -1.49
N SER A 230 -13.04 19.29 -0.22
CA SER A 230 -13.00 20.51 0.61
C SER A 230 -11.57 20.91 1.05
N GLU A 231 -10.69 19.92 1.19
CA GLU A 231 -9.27 20.10 1.54
C GLU A 231 -8.36 20.25 0.32
N LEU A 232 -8.92 20.22 -0.90
CA LEU A 232 -8.21 20.32 -2.17
C LEU A 232 -7.18 19.18 -2.40
N LEU A 233 -7.39 18.03 -1.77
CA LEU A 233 -6.58 16.81 -1.96
C LEU A 233 -7.04 16.04 -3.21
N TYR A 234 -6.87 16.64 -4.39
CA TYR A 234 -7.44 16.16 -5.65
C TYR A 234 -7.05 14.72 -6.02
N LEU A 235 -5.82 14.30 -5.71
CA LEU A 235 -5.39 12.91 -5.97
C LEU A 235 -6.22 11.91 -5.16
N LYS A 236 -6.52 12.22 -3.89
CA LYS A 236 -7.37 11.38 -3.04
C LYS A 236 -8.84 11.44 -3.44
N SER A 237 -9.31 12.59 -3.92
CA SER A 237 -10.62 12.70 -4.56
C SER A 237 -10.74 11.81 -5.80
N ILE A 238 -9.68 11.72 -6.61
CA ILE A 238 -9.63 10.82 -7.77
C ILE A 238 -9.68 9.36 -7.33
N ASP A 239 -8.92 8.97 -6.29
CA ASP A 239 -8.98 7.61 -5.73
C ASP A 239 -10.41 7.23 -5.32
N CYS A 240 -11.12 8.13 -4.63
CA CYS A 240 -12.53 7.92 -4.25
C CYS A 240 -13.43 7.76 -5.49
N LYS A 241 -13.29 8.65 -6.48
CA LYS A 241 -14.07 8.61 -7.73
C LYS A 241 -13.79 7.31 -8.51
N MET A 242 -12.55 6.81 -8.49
CA MET A 242 -12.19 5.53 -9.11
C MET A 242 -12.95 4.36 -8.46
N ILE A 243 -12.97 4.30 -7.12
CA ILE A 243 -13.71 3.27 -6.37
C ILE A 243 -15.21 3.33 -6.65
N ILE A 244 -15.79 4.54 -6.72
CA ILE A 244 -17.19 4.75 -7.08
C ILE A 244 -17.47 4.22 -8.49
N GLY A 245 -16.64 4.59 -9.47
CA GLY A 245 -16.78 4.13 -10.86
C GLY A 245 -16.72 2.60 -10.98
N ILE A 246 -15.74 1.97 -10.34
CA ILE A 246 -15.59 0.50 -10.32
C ILE A 246 -16.83 -0.15 -9.69
N SER A 247 -17.35 0.44 -8.61
CA SER A 247 -18.54 -0.07 -7.91
C SER A 247 -19.81 0.08 -8.75
N TYR A 248 -19.94 1.16 -9.54
CA TYR A 248 -21.03 1.30 -10.51
C TYR A 248 -20.97 0.26 -11.61
N THR A 249 -19.79 -0.01 -12.18
CA THR A 249 -19.63 -1.08 -13.18
C THR A 249 -20.07 -2.44 -12.62
N ARG A 250 -19.66 -2.79 -11.40
CA ARG A 250 -20.06 -4.05 -10.74
C ARG A 250 -21.55 -4.13 -10.44
N SER A 251 -22.18 -3.00 -10.15
CA SER A 251 -23.62 -2.90 -9.88
C SER A 251 -24.46 -2.82 -11.16
N GLY A 252 -23.86 -2.94 -12.34
CA GLY A 252 -24.56 -2.85 -13.64
C GLY A 252 -24.89 -1.43 -14.10
N ASN A 253 -24.43 -0.40 -13.39
CA ASN A 253 -24.74 1.00 -13.65
C ASN A 253 -23.73 1.62 -14.63
N TYR A 254 -23.61 1.02 -15.82
CA TYR A 254 -22.49 1.24 -16.74
C TYR A 254 -22.38 2.67 -17.27
N HIS A 255 -23.51 3.36 -17.52
CA HIS A 255 -23.49 4.75 -17.98
C HIS A 255 -23.00 5.73 -16.90
N ALA A 256 -23.36 5.47 -15.63
CA ALA A 256 -22.85 6.27 -14.52
C ALA A 256 -21.34 6.07 -14.35
N ALA A 257 -20.86 4.82 -14.43
CA ALA A 257 -19.44 4.49 -14.40
C ALA A 257 -18.67 5.16 -15.55
N GLU A 258 -19.20 5.10 -16.78
CA GLU A 258 -18.62 5.73 -17.96
C GLU A 258 -18.41 7.24 -17.77
N LYS A 259 -19.42 7.93 -17.24
CA LYS A 259 -19.33 9.37 -16.94
C LYS A 259 -18.25 9.66 -15.91
N VAL A 260 -18.16 8.83 -14.86
CA VAL A 260 -17.11 8.95 -13.82
C VAL A 260 -15.73 8.79 -14.43
N PHE A 261 -15.47 7.71 -15.18
CA PHE A 261 -14.16 7.46 -15.77
C PHE A 261 -13.76 8.50 -16.81
N LYS A 262 -14.70 8.97 -17.64
CA LYS A 262 -14.44 10.08 -18.59
C LYS A 262 -14.06 11.37 -17.87
N ASN A 263 -14.68 11.67 -16.73
CA ASN A 263 -14.31 12.84 -15.93
C ASN A 263 -12.93 12.70 -15.30
N ILE A 264 -12.59 11.52 -14.76
CA ILE A 264 -11.25 11.24 -14.22
C ILE A 264 -10.20 11.37 -15.33
N TYR A 265 -10.46 10.83 -16.52
CA TYR A 265 -9.57 10.95 -17.67
C TYR A 265 -9.31 12.41 -18.03
N LYS A 266 -10.37 13.23 -18.17
CA LYS A 266 -10.25 14.67 -18.48
C LYS A 266 -9.42 15.41 -17.43
N LEU A 267 -9.61 15.10 -16.16
CA LEU A 267 -8.84 15.70 -15.08
C LEU A 267 -7.36 15.28 -15.15
N GLY A 268 -7.08 14.00 -15.32
CA GLY A 268 -5.71 13.49 -15.50
C GLY A 268 -5.01 14.10 -16.72
N ASP A 269 -5.74 14.30 -17.82
CA ASP A 269 -5.24 14.97 -19.02
C ASP A 269 -4.88 16.44 -18.75
N SER A 270 -5.78 17.19 -18.10
CA SER A 270 -5.54 18.61 -17.76
C SER A 270 -4.37 18.84 -16.79
N LEU A 271 -4.04 17.83 -15.97
CA LEU A 271 -2.95 17.88 -15.00
C LEU A 271 -1.66 17.22 -15.51
N GLY A 272 -1.66 16.63 -16.71
CA GLY A 272 -0.51 15.89 -17.24
C GLY A 272 -0.20 14.58 -16.49
N LEU A 273 -1.18 13.98 -15.83
CA LEU A 273 -1.00 12.80 -14.97
C LEU A 273 -1.27 11.51 -15.76
N ASN A 274 -0.25 10.98 -16.44
CA ASN A 274 -0.35 9.80 -17.30
C ASN A 274 -0.84 8.54 -16.57
N THR A 275 -0.40 8.29 -15.33
CA THR A 275 -0.88 7.15 -14.53
C THR A 275 -2.39 7.20 -14.32
N ILE A 276 -2.96 8.38 -14.07
CA ILE A 276 -4.41 8.56 -13.89
C ILE A 276 -5.15 8.36 -15.20
N ARG A 277 -4.63 8.89 -16.31
CA ARG A 277 -5.19 8.67 -17.66
C ARG A 277 -5.23 7.18 -17.99
N ALA A 278 -4.14 6.47 -17.75
CA ALA A 278 -4.03 5.02 -17.98
C ALA A 278 -5.06 4.23 -17.16
N LEU A 279 -5.21 4.54 -15.87
CA LEU A 279 -6.17 3.87 -14.99
C LEU A 279 -7.63 4.16 -15.38
N ALA A 280 -7.95 5.41 -15.73
CA ALA A 280 -9.29 5.77 -16.18
C ALA A 280 -9.66 5.05 -17.49
N LEU A 281 -8.73 5.00 -18.45
CA LEU A 281 -8.93 4.31 -19.73
C LEU A 281 -9.08 2.79 -19.54
N HIS A 282 -8.28 2.17 -18.67
CA HIS A 282 -8.41 0.75 -18.35
C HIS A 282 -9.82 0.42 -17.82
N ASN A 283 -10.30 1.20 -16.84
CA ASN A 283 -11.61 0.95 -16.25
C ASN A 283 -12.77 1.29 -17.21
N LEU A 284 -12.58 2.31 -18.06
CA LEU A 284 -13.52 2.65 -19.12
C LEU A 284 -13.62 1.51 -20.16
N ALA A 285 -12.48 0.94 -20.55
CA ALA A 285 -12.42 -0.21 -21.44
C ALA A 285 -13.14 -1.43 -20.86
N PHE A 286 -12.88 -1.73 -19.59
CA PHE A 286 -13.57 -2.80 -18.86
C PHE A 286 -15.09 -2.58 -18.82
N ASN A 287 -15.53 -1.33 -18.59
CA ASN A 287 -16.94 -0.96 -18.61
C ASN A 287 -17.58 -1.12 -20.02
N TYR A 288 -16.86 -0.76 -21.09
CA TYR A 288 -17.32 -0.98 -22.47
C TYR A 288 -17.48 -2.46 -22.83
N GLY A 289 -16.68 -3.35 -22.22
CA GLY A 289 -16.85 -4.79 -22.33
C GLY A 289 -18.27 -5.24 -21.92
N PHE A 290 -18.80 -4.70 -20.82
CA PHE A 290 -20.18 -5.00 -20.38
C PHE A 290 -21.26 -4.38 -21.25
N LEU A 291 -20.98 -3.23 -21.88
CA LEU A 291 -21.84 -2.62 -22.89
C LEU A 291 -21.76 -3.31 -24.26
N ASN A 292 -21.00 -4.42 -24.36
CA ASN A 292 -20.75 -5.18 -25.58
C ASN A 292 -20.18 -4.32 -26.73
N ASN A 293 -19.46 -3.24 -26.39
CA ASN A 293 -18.80 -2.36 -27.35
C ASN A 293 -17.30 -2.69 -27.41
N LYS A 294 -17.00 -3.84 -28.02
CA LYS A 294 -15.63 -4.37 -28.15
C LYS A 294 -14.66 -3.39 -28.86
N PRO A 295 -15.04 -2.69 -29.93
CA PRO A 295 -14.15 -1.73 -30.59
C PRO A 295 -13.67 -0.62 -29.65
N LEU A 296 -14.59 0.00 -28.89
CA LEU A 296 -14.21 1.04 -27.93
C LEU A 296 -13.40 0.47 -26.75
N ALA A 297 -13.71 -0.75 -26.29
CA ALA A 297 -12.94 -1.40 -25.24
C ALA A 297 -11.48 -1.62 -25.68
N LYS A 298 -11.28 -2.17 -26.88
CA LYS A 298 -9.96 -2.39 -27.48
C LYS A 298 -9.16 -1.10 -27.61
N GLU A 299 -9.78 -0.06 -28.19
CA GLU A 299 -9.15 1.26 -28.33
C GLU A 299 -8.74 1.84 -26.97
N ALA A 300 -9.62 1.79 -25.98
CA ALA A 300 -9.34 2.30 -24.64
C ALA A 300 -8.24 1.50 -23.92
N TYR A 301 -8.16 0.19 -24.10
CA TYR A 301 -7.04 -0.61 -23.58
C TYR A 301 -5.70 -0.27 -24.24
N LEU A 302 -5.68 -0.11 -25.57
CA LEU A 302 -4.47 0.30 -26.30
C LEU A 302 -4.00 1.70 -25.86
N ASN A 303 -4.92 2.65 -25.74
CA ASN A 303 -4.62 3.99 -25.24
C ASN A 303 -4.15 3.94 -23.78
N SER A 304 -4.75 3.09 -22.93
CA SER A 304 -4.28 2.88 -21.55
C SER A 304 -2.82 2.44 -21.53
N LEU A 305 -2.45 1.43 -22.33
CA LEU A 305 -1.08 0.91 -22.43
C LEU A 305 -0.08 1.97 -22.92
N SER A 306 -0.48 2.87 -23.84
CA SER A 306 0.40 3.94 -24.34
C SER A 306 0.82 4.96 -23.28
N PHE A 307 0.07 5.09 -22.19
CA PHE A 307 0.38 6.00 -21.08
C PHE A 307 1.13 5.34 -19.92
N ARG A 308 1.38 4.02 -19.99
CA ARG A 308 2.04 3.27 -18.90
C ARG A 308 3.53 3.19 -19.11
N GLU A 309 4.27 3.37 -18.02
CA GLU A 309 5.71 3.13 -17.97
C GLU A 309 6.00 1.62 -17.83
N GLU A 310 7.16 1.16 -18.29
CA GLU A 310 7.50 -0.28 -18.34
C GLU A 310 7.51 -0.99 -16.96
N ASN A 311 7.61 -0.24 -15.87
CA ASN A 311 7.58 -0.74 -14.50
C ASN A 311 6.18 -0.67 -13.86
N ASP A 312 5.15 -0.20 -14.58
CA ASP A 312 3.79 -0.10 -14.05
C ASP A 312 3.19 -1.51 -13.87
N PRO A 313 2.88 -1.92 -12.61
CA PRO A 313 2.37 -3.24 -12.32
C PRO A 313 1.02 -3.55 -12.98
N LYS A 314 0.29 -2.52 -13.44
CA LYS A 314 -1.02 -2.64 -14.09
C LYS A 314 -0.95 -2.85 -15.59
N ILE A 315 0.24 -2.90 -16.19
CA ILE A 315 0.43 -3.37 -17.57
C ILE A 315 -0.15 -4.78 -17.71
N ALA A 316 0.18 -5.69 -16.79
CA ALA A 316 -0.24 -7.08 -16.89
C ALA A 316 -1.76 -7.24 -16.97
N ASP A 317 -2.48 -6.65 -16.02
CA ASP A 317 -3.95 -6.67 -15.98
C ASP A 317 -4.52 -6.14 -17.31
N THR A 318 -4.04 -4.98 -17.77
CA THR A 318 -4.51 -4.30 -19.00
C THR A 318 -4.27 -5.14 -20.25
N THR A 319 -3.08 -5.72 -20.39
CA THR A 319 -2.69 -6.55 -21.53
C THR A 319 -3.49 -7.85 -21.59
N LEU A 320 -3.77 -8.49 -20.45
CA LEU A 320 -4.56 -9.72 -20.39
C LEU A 320 -6.01 -9.50 -20.86
N TYR A 321 -6.65 -8.40 -20.43
CA TYR A 321 -7.99 -8.05 -20.95
C TYR A 321 -7.97 -7.75 -22.46
N LEU A 322 -6.94 -7.09 -22.96
CA LEU A 322 -6.78 -6.84 -24.39
C LEU A 322 -6.63 -8.16 -25.16
N ILE A 323 -5.82 -9.10 -24.67
CA ILE A 323 -5.65 -10.44 -25.26
C ILE A 323 -6.99 -11.18 -25.33
N ASP A 324 -7.80 -11.11 -24.28
CA ASP A 324 -9.12 -11.74 -24.27
C ASP A 324 -10.02 -11.20 -25.39
N ILE A 325 -10.03 -9.87 -25.60
CA ILE A 325 -10.79 -9.25 -26.70
C ILE A 325 -10.26 -9.71 -28.05
N LEU A 326 -8.94 -9.71 -28.25
CA LEU A 326 -8.31 -10.12 -29.51
C LEU A 326 -8.62 -11.58 -29.87
N ILE A 327 -8.58 -12.48 -28.88
CA ILE A 327 -8.96 -13.88 -29.06
C ILE A 327 -10.43 -14.00 -29.48
N GLU A 328 -11.33 -13.24 -28.84
CA GLU A 328 -12.76 -13.26 -29.19
C GLU A 328 -13.06 -12.68 -30.58
N GLU A 329 -12.24 -11.75 -31.06
CA GLU A 329 -12.30 -11.22 -32.43
C GLU A 329 -11.65 -12.17 -33.47
N GLY A 330 -11.00 -13.25 -33.02
CA GLY A 330 -10.25 -14.16 -33.90
C GLY A 330 -8.89 -13.61 -34.35
N ASN A 331 -8.42 -12.51 -33.76
CA ASN A 331 -7.13 -11.90 -34.07
C ASN A 331 -6.02 -12.53 -33.20
N TYR A 332 -5.70 -13.77 -33.52
CA TYR A 332 -4.79 -14.60 -32.72
C TYR A 332 -3.32 -14.16 -32.81
N GLU A 333 -2.88 -13.61 -33.94
CA GLU A 333 -1.49 -13.14 -34.11
C GLU A 333 -1.19 -11.90 -33.25
N ASP A 334 -2.13 -10.94 -33.20
CA ASP A 334 -1.98 -9.78 -32.32
C ASP A 334 -2.04 -10.22 -30.84
N ALA A 335 -2.95 -11.14 -30.50
CA ALA A 335 -3.03 -11.70 -29.14
C ALA A 335 -1.70 -12.36 -28.72
N LYS A 336 -1.11 -13.17 -29.60
CA LYS A 336 0.20 -13.81 -29.39
C LYS A 336 1.31 -12.78 -29.23
N THR A 337 1.29 -11.73 -30.03
CA THR A 337 2.26 -10.62 -29.93
C THR A 337 2.19 -9.92 -28.57
N GLN A 338 0.98 -9.62 -28.09
CA GLN A 338 0.81 -9.01 -26.76
C GLN A 338 1.23 -9.95 -25.63
N LEU A 339 0.91 -11.24 -25.74
CA LEU A 339 1.31 -12.24 -24.75
C LEU A 339 2.84 -12.39 -24.67
N ASN A 340 3.53 -12.43 -25.82
CA ASN A 340 4.98 -12.50 -25.88
C ASN A 340 5.65 -11.26 -25.28
N LYS A 341 5.08 -10.06 -25.49
CA LYS A 341 5.55 -8.84 -24.83
C LYS A 341 5.41 -8.95 -23.31
N LEU A 342 4.25 -9.42 -22.84
CA LEU A 342 3.99 -9.58 -21.41
C LEU A 342 4.99 -10.56 -20.76
N GLN A 343 5.34 -11.66 -21.44
CA GLN A 343 6.30 -12.66 -20.97
C GLN A 343 7.72 -12.13 -20.74
N GLN A 344 8.09 -10.99 -21.35
CA GLN A 344 9.42 -10.38 -21.18
C GLN A 344 9.58 -9.72 -19.81
N TYR A 345 8.49 -9.38 -19.12
CA TYR A 345 8.57 -8.72 -17.82
C TYR A 345 8.93 -9.69 -16.70
N THR A 346 10.05 -9.42 -16.02
CA THR A 346 10.56 -10.25 -14.92
C THR A 346 9.85 -10.01 -13.59
N TRP A 347 9.27 -8.82 -13.42
CA TRP A 347 8.63 -8.34 -12.19
C TRP A 347 7.17 -8.80 -12.02
N LEU A 348 6.63 -9.59 -12.95
CA LEU A 348 5.24 -10.06 -12.90
C LEU A 348 4.93 -10.80 -11.60
N THR A 349 3.79 -10.46 -11.01
CA THR A 349 3.28 -11.12 -9.80
C THR A 349 2.94 -12.59 -10.09
N LYS A 350 2.87 -13.41 -9.02
CA LYS A 350 2.42 -14.81 -9.14
C LYS A 350 1.05 -14.91 -9.83
N LYS A 351 0.10 -14.04 -9.45
CA LYS A 351 -1.24 -13.97 -10.05
C LYS A 351 -1.16 -13.66 -11.55
N SER A 352 -0.42 -12.62 -11.93
CA SER A 352 -0.27 -12.22 -13.34
C SER A 352 0.36 -13.32 -14.18
N LYS A 353 1.34 -14.06 -13.64
CA LYS A 353 1.93 -15.24 -14.32
C LYS A 353 0.90 -16.35 -14.52
N ILE A 354 0.03 -16.57 -13.53
CA ILE A 354 -1.03 -17.57 -13.64
C ILE A 354 -2.06 -17.18 -14.71
N GLU A 355 -2.53 -15.93 -14.69
CA GLU A 355 -3.49 -15.41 -15.66
C GLU A 355 -2.90 -15.37 -17.08
N MET A 356 -1.61 -15.07 -17.21
CA MET A 356 -0.89 -15.15 -18.48
C MET A 356 -0.86 -16.58 -19.05
N GLN A 357 -0.62 -17.59 -18.21
CA GLN A 357 -0.66 -18.98 -18.65
C GLN A 357 -2.09 -19.41 -19.04
N LEU A 358 -3.12 -18.94 -18.32
CA LEU A 358 -4.52 -19.16 -18.70
C LEU A 358 -4.83 -18.55 -20.08
N ALA A 359 -4.34 -17.34 -20.35
CA ALA A 359 -4.50 -16.70 -21.65
C ALA A 359 -3.79 -17.48 -22.77
N TRP A 360 -2.61 -18.04 -22.50
CA TRP A 360 -1.90 -18.93 -23.42
C TRP A 360 -2.73 -20.17 -23.80
N TYR A 361 -3.29 -20.89 -22.81
CA TYR A 361 -4.13 -22.05 -23.08
C TYR A 361 -5.38 -21.68 -23.89
N LYS A 362 -6.04 -20.56 -23.54
CA LYS A 362 -7.22 -20.08 -24.27
C LYS A 362 -6.87 -19.74 -25.73
N LEU A 363 -5.72 -19.10 -25.96
CA LEU A 363 -5.24 -18.75 -27.29
C LEU A 363 -4.96 -20.00 -28.14
N ASN A 364 -4.20 -20.95 -27.60
CA ASN A 364 -3.86 -22.19 -28.31
C ASN A 364 -5.10 -23.01 -28.63
N HIS A 365 -6.00 -23.20 -27.67
CA HIS A 365 -7.24 -23.95 -27.92
C HIS A 365 -8.12 -23.30 -29.01
N LYS A 366 -8.12 -21.97 -29.11
CA LYS A 366 -8.85 -21.26 -30.17
C LYS A 366 -8.16 -21.27 -31.52
N ALA A 367 -6.83 -21.26 -31.55
CA ALA A 367 -6.05 -21.33 -32.77
C ALA A 367 -5.92 -22.77 -33.32
N PHE A 368 -5.88 -23.77 -32.44
CA PHE A 368 -5.62 -25.18 -32.73
C PHE A 368 -6.59 -26.08 -31.91
N PRO A 369 -7.87 -26.17 -32.30
CA PRO A 369 -8.90 -26.81 -31.48
C PRO A 369 -8.80 -28.35 -31.37
N ASP A 370 -8.05 -29.00 -32.26
CA ASP A 370 -7.94 -30.47 -32.33
C ASP A 370 -6.75 -31.05 -31.55
N ASP A 371 -6.00 -30.22 -30.80
CA ASP A 371 -4.85 -30.66 -30.01
C ASP A 371 -5.27 -31.16 -28.61
N LEU A 372 -5.35 -32.50 -28.47
CA LEU A 372 -5.81 -33.17 -27.24
C LEU A 372 -4.78 -33.12 -26.10
N ASP A 373 -3.49 -32.99 -26.39
CA ASP A 373 -2.44 -32.94 -25.37
C ASP A 373 -2.51 -31.60 -24.60
N ASP A 374 -2.89 -30.52 -25.28
CA ASP A 374 -3.06 -29.20 -24.69
C ASP A 374 -4.28 -29.09 -23.76
N GLU A 375 -5.40 -29.77 -24.07
CA GLU A 375 -6.58 -29.76 -23.19
C GLU A 375 -6.28 -30.46 -21.85
N MET A 376 -5.56 -31.59 -21.86
CA MET A 376 -5.20 -32.29 -20.62
C MET A 376 -4.20 -31.48 -19.79
N ASN A 377 -3.21 -30.84 -20.42
CA ASN A 377 -2.29 -29.93 -19.75
C ASN A 377 -3.00 -28.74 -19.11
N TYR A 378 -3.98 -28.15 -19.79
CA TYR A 378 -4.81 -27.08 -19.24
C TYR A 378 -5.59 -27.52 -18.00
N ILE A 379 -6.21 -28.70 -18.05
CA ILE A 379 -7.00 -29.23 -16.92
C ILE A 379 -6.09 -29.49 -15.71
N ASN A 380 -4.92 -30.09 -15.90
CA ASN A 380 -3.93 -30.26 -14.83
C ASN A 380 -3.51 -28.91 -14.24
N TYR A 381 -3.25 -27.92 -15.10
CA TYR A 381 -2.91 -26.57 -14.68
C TYR A 381 -4.01 -25.92 -13.81
N LEU A 382 -5.28 -26.09 -14.21
CA LEU A 382 -6.42 -25.63 -13.41
C LEU A 382 -6.45 -26.26 -12.02
N GLN A 383 -6.27 -27.58 -11.94
CA GLN A 383 -6.38 -28.34 -10.70
C GLN A 383 -5.21 -28.10 -9.74
N GLU A 384 -3.99 -28.05 -10.24
CA GLU A 384 -2.77 -28.04 -9.41
C GLU A 384 -2.27 -26.63 -9.06
N ILE A 385 -2.54 -25.64 -9.92
CA ILE A 385 -1.97 -24.29 -9.77
C ILE A 385 -3.07 -23.25 -9.57
N VAL A 386 -4.04 -23.18 -10.49
CA VAL A 386 -5.04 -22.11 -10.50
C VAL A 386 -5.97 -22.21 -9.30
N ILE A 387 -6.63 -23.34 -9.10
CA ILE A 387 -7.59 -23.52 -8.01
C ILE A 387 -6.94 -23.28 -6.64
N PRO A 388 -5.80 -23.92 -6.28
CA PRO A 388 -5.17 -23.68 -4.98
C PRO A 388 -4.78 -22.21 -4.76
N HIS A 389 -4.31 -21.53 -5.82
CA HIS A 389 -3.98 -20.10 -5.73
C HIS A 389 -5.21 -19.25 -5.41
N TYR A 390 -6.30 -19.36 -6.17
CA TYR A 390 -7.49 -18.54 -5.94
C TYR A 390 -8.29 -18.96 -4.70
N GLN A 391 -8.14 -20.20 -4.22
CA GLN A 391 -8.63 -20.62 -2.89
C GLN A 391 -7.91 -19.87 -1.77
N SER A 392 -6.58 -19.74 -1.85
CA SER A 392 -5.80 -19.00 -0.85
C SER A 392 -6.12 -17.50 -0.82
N MET A 393 -6.69 -16.96 -1.90
CA MET A 393 -7.11 -15.56 -2.03
C MET A 393 -8.61 -15.34 -1.73
N GLU A 394 -9.35 -16.41 -1.39
CA GLU A 394 -10.81 -16.35 -1.16
C GLU A 394 -11.62 -15.79 -2.34
N GLU A 395 -11.15 -15.97 -3.58
CA GLU A 395 -11.78 -15.43 -4.80
C GLU A 395 -12.95 -16.31 -5.30
N LYS A 396 -14.01 -16.36 -4.51
CA LYS A 396 -15.17 -17.25 -4.67
C LYS A 396 -15.80 -17.23 -6.07
N GLU A 397 -16.02 -16.04 -6.64
CA GLU A 397 -16.64 -15.89 -7.96
C GLU A 397 -15.78 -16.44 -9.10
N PHE A 398 -14.45 -16.29 -9.00
CA PHE A 398 -13.55 -16.88 -9.98
C PHE A 398 -13.52 -18.41 -9.84
N LEU A 399 -13.44 -18.89 -8.60
CA LEU A 399 -13.46 -20.32 -8.29
C LEU A 399 -14.72 -21.01 -8.80
N LYS A 400 -15.90 -20.40 -8.63
CA LYS A 400 -17.16 -20.93 -9.18
C LYS A 400 -17.08 -21.14 -10.69
N LYS A 401 -16.56 -20.17 -11.45
CA LYS A 401 -16.39 -20.32 -12.90
C LYS A 401 -15.49 -21.50 -13.25
N LYS A 402 -14.38 -21.66 -12.53
CA LYS A 402 -13.40 -22.75 -12.77
C LYS A 402 -13.89 -24.12 -12.32
N TYR A 403 -14.66 -24.22 -11.25
CA TYR A 403 -15.30 -25.47 -10.85
C TYR A 403 -16.38 -25.91 -11.83
N LYS A 404 -17.17 -24.98 -12.37
CA LYS A 404 -18.13 -25.28 -13.43
C LYS A 404 -17.42 -25.83 -14.67
N GLU A 405 -16.35 -25.16 -15.10
CA GLU A 405 -15.53 -25.57 -16.26
C GLU A 405 -14.96 -26.99 -16.11
N LEU A 406 -14.38 -27.31 -14.95
CA LEU A 406 -13.91 -28.67 -14.66
C LEU A 406 -15.05 -29.69 -14.59
N GLY A 407 -16.17 -29.32 -13.97
CA GLY A 407 -17.36 -30.16 -13.87
C GLY A 407 -17.88 -30.58 -15.25
N GLU A 408 -18.00 -29.62 -16.17
CA GLU A 408 -18.43 -29.82 -17.56
C GLU A 408 -17.40 -30.64 -18.36
N TYR A 409 -16.10 -30.38 -18.19
CA TYR A 409 -15.03 -31.17 -18.83
C TYR A 409 -15.10 -32.64 -18.42
N PHE A 410 -15.16 -32.95 -17.13
CA PHE A 410 -15.21 -34.33 -16.64
C PHE A 410 -16.50 -35.03 -17.04
N TYR A 411 -17.61 -34.29 -17.14
CA TYR A 411 -18.87 -34.84 -17.64
C TYR A 411 -18.76 -35.29 -19.10
N ARG A 412 -18.24 -34.43 -19.99
CA ARG A 412 -18.03 -34.75 -21.42
C ARG A 412 -17.12 -35.96 -21.61
N ASN A 413 -16.12 -36.10 -20.74
CA ASN A 413 -15.18 -37.22 -20.73
C ASN A 413 -15.68 -38.46 -19.96
N ARG A 414 -16.97 -38.54 -19.63
CA ARG A 414 -17.61 -39.66 -18.92
C ARG A 414 -17.01 -39.98 -17.54
N LYS A 415 -16.31 -39.03 -16.93
CA LYS A 415 -15.74 -39.10 -15.57
C LYS A 415 -16.74 -38.53 -14.55
N TYR A 416 -17.92 -39.16 -14.45
CA TYR A 416 -19.07 -38.62 -13.70
C TYR A 416 -18.82 -38.35 -12.22
N LYS A 417 -18.00 -39.19 -11.55
CA LYS A 417 -17.64 -38.98 -10.13
C LYS A 417 -16.86 -37.68 -9.92
N LEU A 418 -15.86 -37.41 -10.77
CA LEU A 418 -15.07 -36.17 -10.71
C LEU A 418 -15.92 -34.96 -11.07
N SER A 419 -16.78 -35.10 -12.09
CA SER A 419 -17.74 -34.05 -12.46
C SER A 419 -18.61 -33.64 -11.27
N SER A 420 -19.25 -34.62 -10.60
CA SER A 420 -20.09 -34.36 -9.43
C SER A 420 -19.31 -33.70 -8.28
N GLN A 421 -18.07 -34.11 -8.02
CA GLN A 421 -17.23 -33.49 -6.99
C GLN A 421 -16.97 -32.00 -7.24
N TYR A 422 -16.64 -31.62 -8.47
CA TYR A 422 -16.43 -30.20 -8.79
C TYR A 422 -17.73 -29.42 -8.83
N LEU A 423 -18.84 -30.02 -9.27
CA LEU A 423 -20.13 -29.36 -9.25
C LEU A 423 -20.66 -29.14 -7.82
N LEU A 424 -20.38 -30.03 -6.86
CA LEU A 424 -20.71 -29.82 -5.44
C LEU A 424 -19.95 -28.61 -4.85
N LYS A 425 -18.68 -28.42 -5.23
CA LYS A 425 -17.90 -27.25 -4.80
C LYS A 425 -18.52 -25.92 -5.22
N LEU A 426 -19.33 -25.87 -6.28
CA LEU A 426 -20.07 -24.66 -6.67
C LEU A 426 -21.05 -24.20 -5.58
N THR A 427 -21.65 -25.14 -4.87
CA THR A 427 -22.64 -24.85 -3.81
C THR A 427 -21.99 -24.52 -2.47
N GLU A 428 -20.75 -24.97 -2.26
CA GLU A 428 -20.01 -24.78 -1.01
C GLU A 428 -19.15 -23.50 -1.00
N THR A 429 -18.88 -22.90 -2.17
CA THR A 429 -18.01 -21.72 -2.35
C THR A 429 -18.82 -20.43 -2.33
#